data_AF-A0AAV1JF74-F1
#
_entry.id   AF-A0AAV1JF74-F1
#
_cell.length_a   1.000
_cell.length_b   1.000
_cell.length_c   1.000
_cell.angle_alpha   90.00
_cell.angle_beta   90.00
_cell.angle_gamma   90.00
#
_symmetry.space_group_name_H-M   'P 1'
#
loop_
_entity.id
_entity.type
_entity.pdbx_description
1 polymer ?
#
loop_
_entity_poly.entity_id
_entity_poly.type
_entity_poly.pdbx_seq_one_letter_code
_entity_poly.pdbx_strand_id
1 'polypeptide(L)'
;MRSFIILFLVATIAVALAEDKPHYDLEKAPELFEKFVKDFNKVYKDDNDREVHYKQFVKSLETVNELNANPDDTASYGINHFSDYTPEERKHMYGLLVE
;
A
#
# COMPACT_ATOMS: atom_id res chain seq x y z
N MET A 1 29.04 -44.26 -27.60
CA MET A 1 27.98 -44.73 -26.67
C MET A 1 28.50 -44.70 -25.26
N ARG A 2 27.98 -43.78 -24.44
CA ARG A 2 27.82 -43.86 -22.99
C ARG A 2 27.25 -42.52 -22.54
N SER A 3 25.92 -42.46 -22.54
CA SER A 3 25.15 -41.38 -21.95
C SER A 3 25.52 -41.25 -20.48
N PHE A 4 25.92 -40.07 -20.05
CA PHE A 4 25.81 -39.66 -18.66
C PHE A 4 24.89 -38.45 -18.63
N ILE A 5 23.66 -38.72 -18.23
CA ILE A 5 22.63 -37.76 -17.89
C ILE A 5 23.19 -36.96 -16.71
N ILE A 6 23.66 -35.74 -16.95
CA ILE A 6 23.91 -34.79 -15.87
C ILE A 6 22.56 -34.19 -15.51
N LEU A 7 21.99 -34.78 -14.46
CA LEU A 7 20.81 -34.35 -13.75
C LEU A 7 20.95 -32.87 -13.37
N PHE A 8 20.17 -31.99 -13.99
CA PHE A 8 19.99 -30.61 -13.54
C PHE A 8 19.37 -30.65 -12.13
N LEU A 9 20.20 -30.55 -11.10
CA LEU A 9 19.76 -30.36 -9.73
C LEU A 9 20.35 -29.06 -9.18
N VAL A 10 19.99 -27.93 -9.80
CA VAL A 10 20.05 -26.66 -9.07
C VAL A 10 18.75 -26.61 -8.29
N ALA A 11 18.82 -27.03 -7.03
CA ALA A 11 17.75 -26.84 -6.07
C ALA A 11 17.44 -25.35 -6.02
N THR A 12 16.34 -24.94 -6.65
CA THR A 12 15.76 -23.62 -6.42
C THR A 12 15.30 -23.60 -4.98
N ILE A 13 16.10 -23.03 -4.09
CA ILE A 13 15.59 -22.57 -2.81
C ILE A 13 14.67 -21.40 -3.18
N ALA A 14 13.39 -21.70 -3.38
CA ALA A 14 12.36 -20.68 -3.34
C ALA A 14 12.33 -20.20 -1.88
N VAL A 15 13.23 -19.27 -1.55
CA VAL A 15 13.04 -18.45 -0.36
C VAL A 15 11.79 -17.66 -0.68
N ALA A 16 10.65 -18.07 -0.10
CA ALA A 16 9.48 -17.23 -0.02
C ALA A 16 9.92 -16.01 0.79
N LEU A 17 10.38 -14.97 0.10
CA LEU A 17 10.63 -13.67 0.70
C LEU A 17 9.24 -13.16 1.09
N ALA A 18 8.82 -13.45 2.32
CA ALA A 18 7.81 -12.62 2.96
C ALA A 18 8.45 -11.24 3.04
N GLU A 19 8.10 -10.36 2.08
CA GLU A 19 8.46 -8.96 2.19
C GLU A 19 7.89 -8.45 3.50
N ASP A 20 8.75 -7.87 4.34
CA ASP A 20 8.34 -7.29 5.61
C ASP A 20 7.22 -6.29 5.33
N LYS A 21 6.08 -6.46 6.00
CA LYS A 21 4.93 -5.57 5.78
C LYS A 21 5.36 -4.13 6.12
N PRO A 22 5.05 -3.14 5.27
CA PRO A 22 5.57 -1.79 5.47
C PRO A 22 5.02 -1.19 6.77
N HIS A 23 5.89 -0.44 7.45
CA HIS A 23 5.52 0.38 8.61
C HIS A 23 5.99 1.82 8.34
N TYR A 24 5.06 2.76 8.38
CA TYR A 24 5.31 4.16 8.08
C TYR A 24 5.58 4.95 9.37
N ASP A 25 6.65 5.72 9.34
CA ASP A 25 6.94 6.73 10.37
C ASP A 25 6.03 7.95 10.16
N LEU A 26 5.13 8.22 11.11
CA LEU A 26 4.16 9.31 10.99
C LEU A 26 4.81 10.70 11.04
N GLU A 27 6.02 10.83 11.61
CA GLU A 27 6.79 12.08 11.56
C GLU A 27 7.22 12.43 10.12
N LYS A 28 7.30 11.41 9.25
CA LYS A 28 7.59 11.57 7.81
C LYS A 28 6.33 11.72 6.96
N ALA A 29 5.14 11.81 7.56
CA ALA A 29 3.90 11.96 6.83
C ALA A 29 3.90 13.15 5.85
N PRO A 30 4.48 14.34 6.16
CA PRO A 30 4.56 15.42 5.18
C PRO A 30 5.31 15.02 3.91
N GLU A 31 6.47 14.36 4.05
CA GLU A 31 7.33 13.95 2.94
C GLU A 31 6.69 12.83 2.12
N LEU A 32 6.07 11.87 2.81
CA LEU A 32 5.29 10.79 2.21
C LEU A 32 4.09 11.33 1.44
N PHE A 33 3.42 12.36 1.95
CA PHE A 33 2.30 13.00 1.27
C PHE A 33 2.75 13.72 0.01
N GLU A 34 3.85 14.49 0.04
CA GLU A 34 4.39 15.12 -1.17
C GLU A 34 4.77 14.08 -2.24
N LYS A 35 5.34 12.95 -1.82
CA LYS A 35 5.63 11.83 -2.71
C LYS A 35 4.35 11.23 -3.28
N PHE A 36 3.37 10.94 -2.44
CA PHE A 36 2.07 10.40 -2.83
C PHE A 36 1.35 11.30 -3.85
N VAL A 37 1.33 12.61 -3.62
CA VAL A 37 0.73 13.59 -4.53
C VAL A 37 1.36 13.50 -5.92
N LYS A 38 2.69 13.36 -5.99
CA LYS A 38 3.42 13.21 -7.26
C LYS A 38 3.19 11.85 -7.91
N ASP A 39 3.33 10.76 -7.14
CA ASP A 39 3.23 9.39 -7.62
C ASP A 39 1.83 9.10 -8.22
N PHE A 40 0.78 9.66 -7.62
CA PHE A 40 -0.61 9.46 -8.05
C PHE A 40 -1.22 10.65 -8.79
N ASN A 41 -0.40 11.66 -9.14
CA ASN A 41 -0.82 12.88 -9.85
C ASN A 41 -2.06 13.55 -9.22
N LYS A 42 -2.05 13.69 -7.90
CA LYS A 42 -3.16 14.29 -7.16
C LYS A 42 -3.24 15.78 -7.44
N VAL A 43 -4.47 16.26 -7.65
CA VAL A 43 -4.79 17.67 -7.85
C VAL A 43 -5.90 18.02 -6.88
N TYR A 44 -5.66 19.04 -6.07
CA TYR A 44 -6.61 19.56 -5.09
C TYR A 44 -7.14 20.90 -5.55
N LYS A 45 -8.37 21.22 -5.15
CA LYS A 45 -9.06 22.44 -5.56
C LYS A 45 -8.37 23.69 -5.01
N ASP A 46 -7.97 23.64 -3.74
CA ASP A 46 -7.38 24.74 -2.99
C ASP A 46 -6.55 24.21 -1.80
N ASP A 47 -5.87 25.10 -1.07
CA ASP A 47 -5.03 24.72 0.07
C ASP A 47 -5.82 24.07 1.20
N ASN A 48 -7.09 24.45 1.38
CA ASN A 48 -7.95 23.85 2.41
C ASN A 48 -8.34 22.42 2.02
N ASP A 49 -8.68 22.19 0.76
CA ASP A 49 -8.94 20.86 0.21
C ASP A 49 -7.70 19.95 0.37
N ARG A 50 -6.52 20.46 0.00
CA ARG A 50 -5.25 19.76 0.19
C ARG A 50 -4.99 19.40 1.65
N GLU A 51 -5.25 20.30 2.58
CA GLU A 51 -5.09 20.07 4.03
C GLU A 51 -6.07 19.01 4.56
N VAL A 52 -7.30 18.97 4.04
CA VAL A 52 -8.28 17.91 4.37
C VAL A 52 -7.76 16.56 3.90
N HIS A 53 -7.28 16.47 2.65
CA HIS A 53 -6.71 15.24 2.10
C HIS A 53 -5.43 14.80 2.80
N TYR A 54 -4.56 15.73 3.19
CA TYR A 54 -3.39 15.42 4.01
C TYR A 54 -3.76 14.75 5.33
N LYS A 55 -4.79 15.26 6.04
CA LYS A 55 -5.29 14.64 7.27
C LYS A 55 -5.85 13.23 7.04
N GLN A 56 -6.51 12.98 5.91
CA GLN A 56 -6.97 11.63 5.57
C GLN A 56 -5.81 10.70 5.23
N PHE A 57 -4.79 11.23 4.56
CA PHE A 57 -3.57 10.49 4.25
C PHE A 57 -2.86 10.01 5.52
N VAL A 58 -2.68 10.88 6.52
CA VAL A 58 -2.10 10.50 7.83
C VAL A 58 -2.91 9.37 8.48
N LYS A 59 -4.24 9.46 8.50
CA LYS A 59 -5.12 8.40 9.03
C LYS A 59 -4.98 7.08 8.28
N SER A 60 -4.74 7.13 6.97
CA SER A 60 -4.47 5.92 6.18
C SER A 60 -3.12 5.32 6.55
N LEU A 61 -2.08 6.11 6.83
CA LEU A 61 -0.80 5.59 7.32
C LEU A 61 -0.96 4.89 8.68
N GLU A 62 -1.71 5.50 9.61
CA GLU A 62 -2.06 4.88 10.89
C GLU A 62 -2.77 3.53 10.68
N THR A 63 -3.80 3.51 9.84
CA THR A 63 -4.56 2.29 9.54
C THR A 63 -3.68 1.20 8.91
N VAL A 64 -2.81 1.57 7.97
CA VAL A 64 -1.87 0.61 7.35
C VAL A 64 -0.93 0.04 8.40
N ASN A 65 -0.38 0.88 9.29
CA ASN A 65 0.52 0.43 10.35
C ASN A 65 -0.19 -0.55 11.30
N GLU A 66 -1.43 -0.26 11.70
CA GLU A 66 -2.23 -1.13 12.56
C GLU A 66 -2.52 -2.48 11.89
N LEU A 67 -2.96 -2.47 10.62
CA LEU A 67 -3.27 -3.69 9.89
C LEU A 67 -2.03 -4.53 9.60
N ASN A 68 -0.91 -3.90 9.26
CA ASN A 68 0.36 -4.60 9.04
C ASN A 68 0.98 -5.12 10.34
N ALA A 69 0.73 -4.49 11.49
CA ALA A 69 1.17 -5.00 12.78
C ALA A 69 0.39 -6.24 13.25
N ASN A 70 -0.76 -6.55 12.64
CA ASN A 70 -1.53 -7.74 12.95
C ASN A 70 -0.83 -9.02 12.40
N PRO A 71 -0.35 -9.94 13.27
CA PRO A 71 0.32 -11.16 12.84
C PRO A 71 -0.65 -12.19 12.24
N ASP A 72 -1.94 -12.11 12.55
CA ASP A 72 -2.97 -13.04 12.05
C ASP A 72 -3.49 -12.63 10.67
N ASP A 73 -3.24 -11.38 10.25
CA ASP A 73 -3.54 -10.94 8.90
C ASP A 73 -2.42 -11.40 7.95
N THR A 74 -2.79 -12.01 6.83
CA THR A 74 -1.82 -12.45 5.81
C THR A 74 -1.62 -11.42 4.71
N ALA A 75 -2.46 -10.38 4.68
CA ALA A 75 -2.33 -9.28 3.73
C ALA A 75 -1.24 -8.30 4.15
N SER A 76 -0.67 -7.63 3.15
CA SER A 76 0.20 -6.47 3.30
C SER A 76 -0.52 -5.26 2.72
N TYR A 77 -0.64 -4.21 3.53
CA TYR A 77 -1.30 -2.96 3.19
C TYR A 77 -0.26 -1.88 2.92
N GLY A 78 -0.59 -0.89 2.09
CA GLY A 78 0.35 0.16 1.71
C GLY A 78 -0.34 1.38 1.12
N ILE A 79 0.43 2.45 0.96
CA ILE A 79 0.00 3.66 0.26
C ILE A 79 -0.42 3.29 -1.17
N ASN A 80 -1.62 3.72 -1.56
CA ASN A 80 -2.22 3.47 -2.86
C ASN A 80 -3.03 4.70 -3.30
N HIS A 81 -3.64 4.65 -4.48
CA HIS A 81 -4.36 5.80 -5.06
C HIS A 81 -5.48 6.36 -4.15
N PHE A 82 -6.00 5.58 -3.21
CA PHE A 82 -7.12 5.96 -2.33
C PHE A 82 -6.67 6.41 -0.94
N SER A 83 -5.37 6.49 -0.68
CA SER A 83 -4.84 6.77 0.66
C SER A 83 -5.24 8.13 1.23
N ASP A 84 -5.64 9.10 0.41
CA ASP A 84 -6.10 10.42 0.88
C ASP A 84 -7.63 10.59 0.82
N TYR A 85 -8.40 9.54 0.53
CA TYR A 85 -9.84 9.69 0.36
C TYR A 85 -10.52 10.14 1.66
N THR A 86 -11.45 11.07 1.53
CA THR A 86 -12.39 11.49 2.56
C THR A 86 -13.45 10.41 2.81
N PRO A 87 -14.14 10.44 3.97
CA PRO A 87 -15.29 9.56 4.20
C PRO A 87 -16.36 9.68 3.11
N GLU A 88 -16.58 10.89 2.60
CA GLU A 88 -17.51 11.19 1.52
C GLU A 88 -17.09 10.51 0.22
N GLU A 89 -15.83 10.63 -0.20
CA GLU A 89 -15.32 9.96 -1.40
C GLU A 89 -15.37 8.43 -1.29
N ARG A 90 -15.09 7.88 -0.11
CA ARG A 90 -15.21 6.43 0.14
C ARG A 90 -16.64 5.92 -0.02
N LYS A 91 -17.66 6.73 0.27
CA LYS A 91 -19.08 6.37 0.03
C LYS A 91 -19.42 6.25 -1.47
N HIS A 92 -18.51 6.59 -2.37
CA HIS A 92 -18.72 6.36 -3.79
C HIS A 92 -17.98 5.12 -4.31
N MET A 93 -17.32 4.35 -3.43
CA MET A 93 -16.56 3.14 -3.75
C MET A 93 -17.37 1.83 -3.59
N TYR A 94 -18.64 1.79 -3.98
CA TYR A 94 -19.50 0.62 -3.75
C TYR A 94 -19.50 -0.43 -4.88
N GLY A 95 -18.65 -0.31 -5.90
CA GLY A 95 -18.64 -1.23 -7.03
C GLY A 95 -20.01 -1.30 -7.73
N LEU A 96 -20.38 -2.47 -8.25
CA LEU A 96 -21.74 -2.70 -8.76
C LEU A 96 -22.66 -3.05 -7.59
N LEU A 97 -23.60 -2.15 -7.28
CA LEU A 97 -24.73 -2.47 -6.42
C LEU A 97 -25.78 -3.21 -7.27
N VAL A 98 -25.95 -4.50 -7.01
CA VAL A 98 -27.04 -5.30 -7.61
C VAL A 98 -28.20 -5.25 -6.62
N GLU A 99 -29.31 -4.61 -7.03
CA GLU A 99 -30.58 -4.61 -6.29
C GLU A 99 -31.39 -5.90 -6.54
#